data_AF-A0A9D7FFA7-F1
#
_entry.id   AF-A0A9D7FFA7-F1
#
_cell.length_a   1.000
_cell.length_b   1.000
_cell.length_c   1.000
_cell.angle_alpha   90.00
_cell.angle_beta   90.00
_cell.angle_gamma   90.00
#
_symmetry.space_group_name_H-M   'P 1'
#
loop_
_entity.id
_entity.type
_entity.pdbx_description
1 polymer ?
#
loop_
_entity_poly.entity_id
_entity_poly.type
_entity_poly.pdbx_seq_one_letter_code
_entity_poly.pdbx_strand_id
1 'polypeptide(L)' 'MTAFDLVLAYMRENDTLPADGYECQEMALFAKYRGVQQMPDEDSIVAVVQMLSQREQEITGQGRLL' A
#
# COMPACT_ATOMS: atom_id res chain seq x y z
N MET A 1 -7.17 4.54 -12.01
CA MET A 1 -6.62 4.59 -10.65
C MET A 1 -5.83 3.32 -10.47
N THR A 2 -4.53 3.40 -10.21
CA THR A 2 -3.65 2.22 -10.11
C THR A 2 -3.64 1.70 -8.67
N ALA A 3 -3.09 0.48 -8.45
CA ALA A 3 -2.83 -0.04 -7.11
C ALA A 3 -2.04 0.96 -6.26
N PHE A 4 -1.09 1.65 -6.89
CA PHE A 4 -0.28 2.67 -6.25
C PHE A 4 -1.13 3.82 -5.70
N ASP A 5 -2.00 4.43 -6.50
CA ASP A 5 -2.89 5.51 -6.03
C ASP A 5 -3.81 5.05 -4.88
N LEU A 6 -4.27 3.80 -4.93
CA LEU A 6 -5.14 3.23 -3.91
C LEU A 6 -4.41 3.03 -2.57
N VAL A 7 -3.24 2.38 -2.61
CA VAL A 7 -2.40 2.15 -1.43
C VAL A 7 -1.92 3.47 -0.85
N LEU A 8 -1.55 4.44 -1.70
CA LEU A 8 -1.08 5.75 -1.26
C LEU A 8 -2.21 6.58 -0.63
N ALA A 9 -3.44 6.48 -1.15
CA ALA A 9 -4.60 7.08 -0.51
C ALA A 9 -4.92 6.42 0.85
N TYR A 10 -4.83 5.09 0.93
CA TYR A 10 -5.02 4.34 2.17
C TYR A 10 -3.97 4.69 3.22
N MET A 11 -2.70 4.73 2.82
CA MET A 11 -1.58 5.12 3.67
C MET A 11 -1.74 6.56 4.15
N ARG A 12 -2.25 7.47 3.32
CA ARG A 12 -2.51 8.86 3.72
C ARG A 12 -3.69 9.01 4.69
N GLU A 13 -4.69 8.12 4.62
CA GLU A 13 -5.85 8.13 5.53
C GLU A 13 -5.57 7.40 6.85
N ASN A 14 -4.83 6.30 6.82
CA ASN A 14 -4.57 5.46 8.00
C ASN A 14 -3.18 5.72 8.63
N ASP A 15 -2.29 6.44 7.95
CA ASP A 15 -0.88 6.63 8.35
C ASP A 15 -0.12 5.30 8.55
N THR A 16 -0.64 4.21 7.97
CA THR A 16 -0.06 2.87 8.05
C THR A 16 -0.19 2.14 6.72
N LEU A 17 0.77 1.28 6.43
CA LEU A 17 0.65 0.29 5.37
C LEU A 17 -0.42 -0.76 5.74
N PRO A 18 -1.11 -1.31 4.73
CA PRO A 18 -2.02 -2.43 4.96
C PRO A 18 -1.26 -3.64 5.53
N ALA A 19 -1.95 -4.46 6.32
CA ALA A 19 -1.32 -5.53 7.08
C ALA A 19 -0.89 -6.71 6.19
N ASP A 20 0.35 -7.18 6.36
CA ASP A 20 0.94 -8.32 5.64
C ASP A 20 0.03 -9.57 5.76
N GLY A 21 -0.45 -10.06 4.62
CA GLY A 21 -1.40 -11.17 4.49
C GLY A 21 -2.87 -10.74 4.30
N TYR A 22 -3.22 -9.47 4.54
CA TYR A 22 -4.54 -8.90 4.29
C TYR A 22 -4.52 -7.74 3.29
N GLU A 23 -3.38 -7.35 2.72
CA GLU A 23 -3.30 -6.16 1.88
C GLU A 23 -4.17 -6.25 0.64
N CYS A 24 -4.24 -7.43 0.02
CA CYS A 24 -5.15 -7.67 -1.10
C CYS A 24 -6.61 -7.47 -0.70
N GLN A 25 -7.01 -7.98 0.46
CA GLN A 25 -8.40 -7.94 0.90
C GLN A 25 -8.80 -6.53 1.36
N GLU A 26 -7.93 -5.84 2.10
CA GLU A 26 -8.14 -4.45 2.51
C GLU A 26 -8.16 -3.51 1.30
N MET A 27 -7.23 -3.68 0.35
CA MET A 27 -7.23 -2.90 -0.88
C MET A 27 -8.43 -3.25 -1.78
N ALA A 28 -8.87 -4.51 -1.85
CA ALA A 28 -10.09 -4.88 -2.56
C ALA A 28 -11.32 -4.18 -1.98
N LEU A 29 -11.43 -4.17 -0.65
CA LEU A 29 -12.49 -3.46 0.08
C LEU A 29 -12.42 -1.95 -0.15
N PHE A 30 -11.23 -1.36 -0.07
CA PHE A 30 -11.03 0.07 -0.26
C PHE A 30 -11.32 0.52 -1.70
N ALA A 31 -10.88 -0.28 -2.69
CA ALA A 31 -11.21 -0.07 -4.11
C ALA A 31 -12.72 -0.14 -4.35
N LYS A 32 -13.39 -1.15 -3.77
CA LYS A 32 -14.84 -1.29 -3.84
C LYS A 32 -15.57 -0.13 -3.17
N TYR A 33 -15.07 0.35 -2.03
CA TYR A 33 -15.64 1.47 -1.28
C TYR A 33 -15.51 2.79 -2.04
N ARG A 34 -14.37 3.02 -2.71
CA ARG A 34 -14.15 4.18 -3.59
C ARG A 34 -14.80 4.06 -4.97
N GLY A 35 -15.45 2.94 -5.28
CA GLY A 35 -16.08 2.72 -6.58
C GLY A 35 -15.08 2.56 -7.73
N VAL A 36 -13.84 2.14 -7.42
CA VAL A 36 -12.83 1.87 -8.45
C VAL A 36 -13.23 0.59 -9.18
N GLN A 37 -13.73 0.72 -10.42
CA GLN A 37 -14.18 -0.41 -11.23
C GLN A 37 -13.04 -1.35 -11.67
N GLN A 38 -11.81 -0.84 -11.74
CA GLN A 38 -10.64 -1.67 -12.03
C GLN A 38 -9.91 -1.98 -10.73
N MET A 39 -10.19 -3.16 -10.20
CA MET A 39 -9.36 -3.74 -9.16
C MET A 39 -8.02 -4.12 -9.81
N PRO A 40 -6.90 -3.53 -9.35
CA PRO A 40 -5.59 -3.92 -9.85
C PRO A 40 -5.25 -5.33 -9.38
N ASP A 41 -4.41 -6.03 -10.14
CA ASP A 41 -3.96 -7.38 -9.81
C ASP A 41 -3.35 -7.45 -8.41
N GLU A 42 -3.64 -8.55 -7.73
CA GLU A 42 -3.15 -8.87 -6.39
C GLU A 42 -1.61 -8.75 -6.32
N ASP A 43 -0.92 -9.23 -7.36
CA ASP A 43 0.53 -9.13 -7.49
C ASP A 43 1.02 -7.68 -7.56
N SER A 44 0.29 -6.79 -8.23
CA SER A 44 0.61 -5.35 -8.27
C SER A 44 0.39 -4.66 -6.93
N ILE A 45 -0.63 -5.06 -6.16
CA ILE A 45 -0.88 -4.52 -4.81
C ILE A 45 0.27 -4.93 -3.89
N VAL A 46 0.61 -6.23 -3.88
CA VAL A 46 1.71 -6.78 -3.07
C VAL A 46 3.05 -6.15 -3.45
N ALA A 47 3.32 -5.97 -4.75
CA ALA A 47 4.53 -5.30 -5.21
C ALA A 47 4.61 -3.84 -4.73
N VAL A 48 3.50 -3.09 -4.74
CA VAL A 48 3.46 -1.71 -4.25
C VAL A 48 3.66 -1.64 -2.74
N VAL A 49 2.99 -2.52 -1.97
CA VAL A 49 3.15 -2.57 -0.51
C VAL A 49 4.59 -2.93 -0.14
N GLN A 50 5.16 -3.95 -0.77
CA GLN A 50 6.57 -4.31 -0.55
C GLN A 50 7.52 -3.19 -0.95
N MET A 51 7.25 -2.48 -2.06
CA MET A 51 8.05 -1.33 -2.48
C MET A 51 7.98 -0.19 -1.46
N LEU A 52 6.79 0.12 -0.93
CA LEU A 52 6.61 1.18 0.07
C LEU A 52 7.21 0.79 1.42
N SER A 53 7.02 -0.45 1.87
CA SER A 53 7.61 -1.00 3.10
C SER A 53 9.14 -0.94 3.06
N GLN A 54 9.75 -1.35 1.93
CA GLN A 54 11.19 -1.18 1.73
C GLN A 54 11.60 0.29 1.82
N ARG A 55 10.84 1.19 1.19
CA ARG A 55 11.12 2.63 1.23
C ARG A 55 11.03 3.22 2.64
N GLU A 56 10.04 2.84 3.42
CA GLU A 56 9.92 3.27 4.82
C GLU A 56 11.08 2.73 5.66
N GLN A 57 11.48 1.47 5.45
CA GLN A 57 12.65 0.89 6.09
C GLN A 57 13.96 1.56 5.66
N GLU A 58 14.10 1.99 4.40
CA GLU A 58 15.25 2.76 3.93
C GLU A 58 15.29 4.16 4.55
N ILE A 59 14.14 4.84 4.62
CA ILE A 59 14.03 6.18 5.23
C ILE A 59 14.30 6.11 6.75
N THR A 60 13.75 5.12 7.44
CA THR A 60 13.96 4.93 8.89
C THR A 60 15.36 4.36 9.18
N GLY A 61 15.90 3.54 8.28
CA GLY A 61 17.22 2.91 8.37
C GLY A 61 18.38 3.85 8.08
N GLN A 62 18.20 4.86 7.22
CA GLN A 62 19.20 5.91 7.00
C GLN A 62 19.32 6.91 8.17
N GLY A 63 18.42 6.87 9.15
CA GLY A 63 18.47 7.73 10.34
C GLY A 63 19.31 7.20 11.51
N ARG A 64 19.92 6.01 11.41
CA ARG A 64 20.64 5.36 12.53
C ARG A 64 22.13 5.15 12.31
N LEU A 65 22.76 6.03 11.54
CA LEU A 65 24.21 6.20 11.51
C LEU A 65 24.52 7.67 11.75
N LEU A 66 24.52 8.12 13.01
CA LEU A 66 25.29 9.27 13.50
C LEU A 66 25.30 9.25 15.03
#